data_AF-A0A3D5UWL0-F1
#
_entry.id   AF-A0A3D5UWL0-F1
#
_cell.length_a   1.000
_cell.length_b   1.000
_cell.length_c   1.000
_cell.angle_alpha   90.00
_cell.angle_beta   90.00
_cell.angle_gamma   90.00
#
_symmetry.space_group_name_H-M   'P 1'
#
loop_
_entity.id
_entity.type
_entity.pdbx_description
1 polymer ?
#
loop_
_entity_poly.entity_id
_entity_poly.type
_entity_poly.pdbx_seq_one_letter_code
_entity_poly.pdbx_strand_id
1 'polypeptide(L)'
;MNDTSEKSRPLAAVIGGGPAGLMAAERLASTAEVHVFDAMPSFGRKFLLAGKSGLNITHGEDFETFLARFGAAREMLEPVLRSFTPSDIREWAAALGIETFEGS
;
A
#
# COMPACT_ATOMS: atom_id res chain seq x y z
N MET A 1 -10.93 -41.49 13.70
CA MET A 1 -9.61 -40.91 13.41
C MET A 1 -9.85 -39.69 12.53
N ASN A 2 -10.03 -38.50 13.13
CA ASN A 2 -10.04 -37.25 12.38
C ASN A 2 -8.78 -36.49 12.80
N ASP A 3 -7.78 -36.55 11.93
CA ASP A 3 -6.61 -35.67 12.00
C ASP A 3 -6.98 -34.36 11.31
N THR A 4 -7.65 -33.47 12.05
CA THR A 4 -7.72 -32.05 11.71
C THR A 4 -6.46 -31.39 12.27
N SER A 5 -5.35 -31.55 11.57
CA SER A 5 -4.21 -30.65 11.72
C SER A 5 -4.70 -29.25 11.35
N GLU A 6 -4.97 -28.42 12.38
CA GLU A 6 -5.07 -26.97 12.21
C GLU A 6 -3.75 -26.52 11.57
N LYS A 7 -3.81 -26.12 10.30
CA LYS A 7 -2.66 -25.48 9.66
C LYS A 7 -2.41 -24.17 10.40
N SER A 8 -1.34 -24.13 11.17
CA SER A 8 -0.83 -22.90 11.77
C SER A 8 -0.75 -21.82 10.69
N ARG A 9 -1.36 -20.66 10.97
CA ARG A 9 -1.26 -19.51 10.07
C ARG A 9 0.21 -19.15 9.93
N PRO A 10 0.72 -18.96 8.69
CA PRO A 10 2.09 -18.50 8.50
C PRO A 10 2.34 -17.20 9.27
N LEU A 11 3.54 -17.07 9.85
CA LEU A 11 3.99 -15.83 10.47
C LEU A 11 4.74 -15.00 9.43
N ALA A 12 4.42 -13.70 9.34
CA ALA A 12 5.12 -12.74 8.49
C ALA A 12 5.63 -11.56 9.32
N ALA A 13 6.89 -11.16 9.10
CA ALA A 13 7.47 -9.96 9.68
C ALA A 13 7.63 -8.89 8.60
N VAL A 14 7.08 -7.71 8.83
CA VAL A 14 7.25 -6.53 7.97
C VAL A 14 8.17 -5.54 8.68
N ILE A 15 9.30 -5.21 8.05
CA ILE A 15 10.28 -4.27 8.59
C ILE A 15 10.10 -2.92 7.88
N GLY A 16 9.58 -1.95 8.62
CA GLY A 16 9.24 -0.59 8.20
C GLY A 16 7.73 -0.34 8.18
N GLY A 17 7.25 0.55 9.03
CA GLY A 17 5.88 1.04 9.11
C GLY A 17 5.61 2.26 8.22
N GLY A 18 6.24 2.30 7.04
CA GLY A 18 5.93 3.25 5.97
C GLY A 18 4.73 2.77 5.13
N PRO A 19 4.29 3.55 4.11
CA PRO A 19 3.11 3.22 3.31
C PRO A 19 3.23 1.84 2.63
N ALA A 20 4.40 1.51 2.06
CA ALA A 20 4.62 0.21 1.44
C ALA A 20 4.52 -0.96 2.45
N GLY A 21 5.12 -0.82 3.63
CA GLY A 21 5.08 -1.86 4.65
C GLY A 21 3.69 -2.04 5.24
N LEU A 22 2.98 -0.94 5.51
CA LEU A 22 1.61 -0.99 6.01
C LEU A 22 0.65 -1.61 4.99
N MET A 23 0.79 -1.28 3.69
CA MET A 23 0.02 -1.91 2.62
C MET A 23 0.31 -3.40 2.51
N ALA A 24 1.58 -3.80 2.58
CA ALA A 24 1.97 -5.21 2.58
C ALA A 24 1.41 -5.96 3.79
N ALA A 25 1.45 -5.34 4.98
CA ALA A 25 0.91 -5.93 6.21
C ALA A 25 -0.60 -6.14 6.13
N GLU A 26 -1.34 -5.16 5.59
CA GLU A 26 -2.79 -5.27 5.38
C GLU A 26 -3.14 -6.44 4.46
N ARG A 27 -2.46 -6.56 3.31
CA ARG A 27 -2.68 -7.68 2.39
C ARG A 27 -2.35 -9.03 3.01
N LEU A 28 -1.22 -9.13 3.71
CA LEU A 28 -0.77 -10.38 4.35
C LEU A 28 -1.67 -10.79 5.52
N ALA A 29 -2.30 -9.84 6.23
CA ALA A 29 -3.15 -10.13 7.39
C ALA A 29 -4.38 -10.99 7.03
N SER A 30 -4.76 -11.06 5.75
CA SER A 30 -5.81 -11.97 5.27
C SER A 30 -5.42 -13.45 5.36
N THR A 31 -4.12 -13.77 5.30
CA THR A 31 -3.61 -15.16 5.22
C THR A 31 -2.57 -15.52 6.28
N ALA A 32 -1.99 -14.54 6.96
CA ALA A 32 -0.87 -14.72 7.90
C ALA A 32 -1.12 -13.99 9.22
N GLU A 33 -0.43 -14.40 10.28
CA GLU A 33 -0.19 -13.54 11.43
C GLU A 33 0.93 -12.57 11.06
N VAL A 34 0.71 -11.26 11.22
CA VAL A 34 1.64 -10.24 10.72
C VAL A 34 2.15 -9.39 11.87
N HIS A 35 3.47 -9.32 12.03
CA HIS A 35 4.13 -8.41 12.96
C HIS A 35 4.82 -7.30 12.18
N VAL A 36 4.52 -6.04 12.52
CA VAL A 36 5.12 -4.87 11.88
C VAL A 36 6.11 -4.23 12.84
N PHE A 37 7.34 -4.06 12.39
CA PHE A 37 8.43 -3.45 13.15
C PHE A 37 8.83 -2.13 12.50
N ASP A 38 9.02 -1.08 13.28
CA ASP A 38 9.60 0.17 12.82
C ASP A 38 10.63 0.67 13.85
N ALA A 39 11.67 1.35 13.37
CA ALA A 39 12.68 1.95 14.23
C ALA A 39 12.16 3.19 14.97
N MET A 40 11.08 3.80 14.47
CA MET A 40 10.47 5.01 15.02
C MET A 40 9.28 4.67 15.94
N PRO A 41 9.00 5.50 16.97
CA PRO A 41 7.88 5.27 17.91
C PRO A 41 6.48 5.37 17.28
N SER A 42 6.36 5.85 16.04
CA SER A 42 5.09 5.99 15.35
C SER A 42 5.24 5.67 13.86
N PHE A 43 4.24 5.00 13.29
CA PHE A 43 4.20 4.65 11.86
C PHE A 43 3.87 5.85 10.98
N GLY A 44 4.17 5.72 9.68
CA GLY A 44 3.71 6.64 8.66
C GLY A 44 4.21 8.08 8.80
N ARG A 45 5.23 8.39 9.63
CA ARG A 45 5.63 9.78 9.94
C ARG A 45 5.89 10.63 8.68
N LYS A 46 6.67 10.11 7.73
CA LYS A 46 6.92 10.81 6.45
C LYS A 46 5.67 10.86 5.58
N PHE A 47 4.86 9.79 5.61
CA PHE A 47 3.63 9.69 4.86
C PHE A 47 2.61 10.73 5.33
N LEU A 48 2.38 10.86 6.64
CA LEU A 48 1.49 11.86 7.24
C LEU A 48 1.95 13.31 7.03
N LEU A 49 3.21 13.54 6.69
CA LEU A 49 3.74 14.86 6.31
C LEU A 49 3.66 15.13 4.80
N ALA A 50 3.26 14.14 4.00
CA ALA A 50 3.19 14.29 2.55
C ALA A 50 1.97 15.12 2.16
N GLY A 51 2.18 16.42 1.97
CA GLY A 51 1.20 17.38 1.46
C GLY A 51 0.81 18.44 2.47
N LYS A 52 0.96 19.72 2.09
CA LYS A 52 0.65 20.88 2.94
C LYS A 52 -0.86 21.14 3.13
N SER A 53 -1.71 20.52 2.31
CA SER A 53 -3.16 20.80 2.23
C SER A 53 -4.03 19.53 2.20
N GLY A 54 -3.42 18.35 2.31
CA GLY A 54 -4.08 17.05 2.17
C GLY A 54 -3.02 15.97 1.92
N LEU A 55 -3.25 14.78 2.44
CA LEU A 55 -2.33 13.65 2.28
C LEU A 55 -2.28 13.24 0.79
N ASN A 56 -1.16 13.47 0.12
CA ASN A 56 -1.01 13.07 -1.29
C ASN A 56 -0.73 11.57 -1.39
N ILE A 57 -1.76 10.79 -1.70
CA ILE A 57 -1.70 9.32 -1.75
C ILE A 57 -1.48 8.75 -3.16
N THR A 58 -1.84 9.50 -4.22
CA THR A 58 -1.69 9.07 -5.63
C THR A 58 -1.95 10.22 -6.61
N HIS A 59 -1.88 9.96 -7.92
CA HIS A 59 -2.17 10.91 -9.01
C HIS A 59 -3.55 10.68 -9.63
N GLY A 60 -4.22 11.76 -10.08
CA GLY A 60 -5.51 11.71 -10.78
C GLY A 60 -5.43 11.79 -12.31
N GLU A 61 -4.23 11.74 -12.87
CA GLU A 61 -4.02 11.81 -14.33
C GLU A 61 -4.28 10.48 -15.04
N ASP A 62 -4.32 10.50 -16.38
CA ASP A 62 -4.39 9.30 -17.20
C ASP A 62 -3.23 8.33 -16.90
N PHE A 63 -3.52 7.03 -16.91
CA PHE A 63 -2.56 6.01 -16.48
C PHE A 63 -1.30 5.95 -17.35
N GLU A 64 -1.37 6.18 -18.67
CA GLU A 64 -0.18 6.21 -19.51
C GLU A 64 0.68 7.44 -19.24
N THR A 65 0.05 8.57 -18.89
CA THR A 65 0.75 9.79 -18.45
C THR A 65 1.45 9.56 -17.11
N PHE A 66 0.77 8.89 -16.17
CA PHE A 66 1.35 8.47 -14.90
C PHE A 66 2.56 7.54 -15.10
N LEU A 67 2.46 6.53 -15.97
CA LEU A 67 3.58 5.62 -16.30
C LEU A 67 4.80 6.37 -16.84
N ALA A 68 4.59 7.41 -17.65
CA ALA A 68 5.69 8.20 -18.20
C ALA A 68 6.53 8.93 -17.13
N ARG A 69 5.96 9.21 -15.94
CA ARG A 69 6.69 9.86 -14.83
C ARG A 69 7.83 9.01 -14.25
N PHE A 70 7.79 7.70 -14.46
CA PHE A 70 8.82 6.78 -13.94
C PHE A 70 10.08 6.74 -14.80
N GLY A 71 10.08 7.39 -15.97
CA GLY A 71 11.27 7.50 -16.84
C GLY A 71 11.88 6.14 -17.16
N ALA A 72 13.20 6.01 -16.96
CA ALA A 72 13.91 4.76 -17.21
C ALA A 72 13.43 3.57 -16.36
N ALA A 73 12.78 3.81 -15.21
CA ALA A 73 12.24 2.75 -14.37
C ALA A 73 10.88 2.23 -14.85
N ARG A 74 10.25 2.87 -15.86
CA ARG A 74 8.94 2.47 -16.38
C ARG A 74 8.89 1.00 -16.74
N GLU A 75 9.86 0.51 -17.52
CA GLU A 75 9.86 -0.88 -17.99
C GLU A 75 9.78 -1.90 -16.84
N MET A 76 10.50 -1.63 -15.75
CA MET A 76 10.51 -2.48 -14.57
C MET A 76 9.25 -2.34 -13.72
N LEU A 77 8.72 -1.12 -13.59
CA LEU A 77 7.59 -0.83 -12.69
C LEU A 77 6.23 -1.05 -13.35
N GLU A 78 6.12 -0.95 -14.66
CA GLU A 78 4.85 -1.00 -15.39
C GLU A 78 4.02 -2.26 -15.08
N PRO A 79 4.58 -3.49 -15.01
CA PRO A 79 3.79 -4.66 -14.63
C PRO A 79 3.16 -4.54 -13.24
N VAL A 80 3.91 -3.98 -12.28
CA VAL A 80 3.43 -3.80 -10.90
C VAL A 80 2.40 -2.67 -10.83
N LEU A 81 2.64 -1.56 -11.53
CA LEU A 81 1.71 -0.42 -11.59
C LEU A 81 0.40 -0.76 -12.32
N ARG A 82 0.43 -1.70 -13.28
CA ARG A 82 -0.79 -2.24 -13.91
C ARG A 82 -1.55 -3.21 -13.00
N SER A 83 -0.86 -3.89 -12.08
CA SER A 83 -1.49 -4.77 -11.10
C SER A 83 -2.11 -4.04 -9.91
N PHE A 84 -1.67 -2.80 -9.66
CA PHE A 84 -2.20 -1.93 -8.61
C PHE A 84 -2.03 -0.46 -9.03
N THR A 85 -3.08 0.09 -9.60
CA THR A 85 -3.16 1.38 -10.27
C THR A 85 -3.47 2.53 -9.29
N PRO A 86 -3.30 3.80 -9.71
CA PRO A 86 -3.81 4.95 -8.96
C PRO A 86 -5.30 4.87 -8.60
N SER A 87 -6.12 4.30 -9.49
CA SER A 87 -7.55 4.10 -9.23
C SER A 87 -7.78 3.10 -8.10
N ASP A 88 -7.01 2.01 -8.07
CA ASP A 88 -7.10 1.02 -6.99
C ASP A 88 -6.77 1.62 -5.62
N ILE A 89 -5.85 2.61 -5.56
CA ILE A 89 -5.56 3.35 -4.32
C ILE A 89 -6.78 4.17 -3.85
N ARG A 90 -7.49 4.82 -4.77
CA ARG A 90 -8.69 5.60 -4.45
C ARG A 90 -9.83 4.70 -4.00
N GLU A 91 -10.02 3.57 -4.67
CA GLU A 91 -11.03 2.57 -4.31
C GLU A 91 -10.73 1.95 -2.94
N TRP A 92 -9.47 1.65 -2.66
CA TRP A 92 -9.03 1.19 -1.35
C TRP A 92 -9.34 2.21 -0.25
N ALA A 93 -9.04 3.50 -0.46
CA ALA A 93 -9.38 4.54 0.50
C ALA A 93 -10.90 4.66 0.72
N ALA A 94 -11.69 4.59 -0.37
CA ALA A 94 -13.15 4.62 -0.30
C ALA A 94 -13.72 3.42 0.46
N ALA A 95 -13.15 2.22 0.29
CA ALA A 95 -13.55 1.02 1.03
C ALA A 95 -13.30 1.13 2.55
N LEU A 96 -12.37 2.00 2.96
CA LEU A 96 -12.13 2.36 4.37
C LEU A 96 -13.02 3.51 4.86
N GLY A 97 -13.92 4.04 4.01
CA GLY A 97 -14.75 5.20 4.32
C GLY A 97 -14.00 6.53 4.27
N ILE A 98 -12.86 6.58 3.59
CA ILE A 98 -12.03 7.78 3.46
C ILE A 98 -12.27 8.40 2.09
N GLU A 99 -12.82 9.61 2.07
CA GLU A 99 -13.01 10.38 0.84
C GLU A 99 -11.67 10.89 0.29
N THR A 100 -11.53 10.87 -1.04
CA THR A 100 -10.37 11.39 -1.75
C THR A 100 -10.79 12.52 -2.69
N PHE A 101 -9.89 13.48 -2.90
CA PHE A 101 -10.09 14.59 -3.82
C PHE A 101 -8.86 14.78 -4.69
N GLU A 102 -9.05 15.37 -5.87
CA GLU A 102 -7.95 15.79 -6.73
C GLU A 102 -7.61 17.26 -6.43
N GLY A 103 -6.36 17.52 -6.08
CA GLY A 103 -5.85 18.89 -5.90
C GLY A 103 -5.63 19.59 -7.24
N SER A 104 -5.86 20.89 -7.28
CA SER A 104 -5.62 21.77 -8.44
C SER A 104 -4.17 22.22 -8.58
#